data_AF-A0A6N9SGT1-F1
#
_entry.id   AF-A0A6N9SGT1-F1
#
_cell.length_a   1.000
_cell.length_b   1.000
_cell.length_c   1.000
_cell.angle_alpha   90.00
_cell.angle_beta   90.00
_cell.angle_gamma   90.00
#
_symmetry.space_group_name_H-M   'P 1'
#
loop_
_entity.id
_entity.type
_entity.pdbx_description
1 polymer ?
#
loop_
_entity_poly.entity_id
_entity_poly.type
_entity_poly.pdbx_seq_one_letter_code
_entity_poly.pdbx_strand_id
1 'polypeptide(L)'
;MSHADMNNCCGFNEAAAAFSWNSPKKAINPYLDPAEVAPVSALSNLITLYAADNEQEQLRREALSDQVWERYFFNESRDPVQREMEQDKLISRAKLAHEQQRFNPDMVILADVNAQPSHISKPLMQRIKYFSNLGRPKAYSRYLRETIKPCLERLEHVRDSQLSASFRFMASHEGLDGLLILPEMSQDQVKRLSTLVAAHMSMCLDAACGDLYASDDVKPEEIRKTWEKVAAETLRLDVIPPAFEQLRRKRNRRKPVPYELIPGSLARMLCADWWYRKLWKMRCEWREEQLRAVCLVSKKASPYVSYEAVMHKREQRRKSLEFFRSHELVNEDGDTLDMEDVVNASSSNPAHRRNEMMACVKGLE
;
A
#
# COMPACT_ATOMS: atom_id res chain seq x y z
N MET A 1 57.32 40.19 -95.66
CA MET A 1 57.96 39.42 -96.75
C MET A 1 58.17 38.01 -96.22
N SER A 2 57.29 37.03 -96.52
CA SER A 2 57.14 36.31 -97.81
C SER A 2 58.27 35.30 -98.09
N HIS A 3 57.85 34.04 -98.26
CA HIS A 3 58.26 33.03 -99.26
C HIS A 3 59.74 32.66 -99.50
N ALA A 4 59.99 31.33 -99.43
CA ALA A 4 60.64 30.47 -100.45
C ALA A 4 60.51 29.00 -99.98
N ASP A 5 59.78 28.14 -100.69
CA ASP A 5 60.24 27.11 -101.66
C ASP A 5 60.72 25.77 -101.03
N MET A 6 60.04 24.67 -101.39
CA MET A 6 60.66 23.42 -101.90
C MET A 6 59.60 22.33 -102.24
N ASN A 7 59.67 21.95 -103.52
CA ASN A 7 58.84 21.07 -104.36
C ASN A 7 58.80 19.55 -104.05
N ASN A 8 57.72 18.93 -104.58
CA ASN A 8 57.60 17.61 -105.25
C ASN A 8 58.05 16.31 -104.55
N CYS A 9 57.18 15.30 -104.45
CA CYS A 9 56.77 14.45 -105.57
C CYS A 9 55.66 13.44 -105.18
N CYS A 10 54.92 13.05 -106.21
CA CYS A 10 53.72 12.23 -106.31
C CYS A 10 53.93 10.71 -106.09
N GLY A 11 52.83 9.97 -105.83
CA GLY A 11 52.82 8.50 -105.96
C GLY A 11 51.65 7.77 -105.29
N PHE A 12 50.55 7.63 -106.03
CA PHE A 12 49.43 6.73 -105.79
C PHE A 12 49.86 5.27 -105.48
N ASN A 13 49.14 4.57 -104.58
CA ASN A 13 48.51 3.27 -104.89
C ASN A 13 47.71 2.72 -103.70
N GLU A 14 46.40 2.57 -103.93
CA GLU A 14 45.49 1.71 -103.16
C GLU A 14 46.01 0.27 -103.20
N ALA A 15 46.65 -0.17 -102.12
CA ALA A 15 46.80 -1.58 -101.79
C ALA A 15 46.32 -1.74 -100.35
N ALA A 16 45.15 -2.38 -100.19
CA ALA A 16 44.47 -2.55 -98.91
C ALA A 16 45.42 -3.05 -97.81
N ALA A 17 45.78 -2.15 -96.88
CA ALA A 17 46.59 -2.48 -95.72
C ALA A 17 45.79 -3.43 -94.80
N ALA A 18 46.27 -4.67 -94.70
CA ALA A 18 45.71 -5.72 -93.86
C ALA A 18 46.04 -5.46 -92.38
N PHE A 19 45.16 -4.75 -91.67
CA PHE A 19 45.22 -4.62 -90.21
C PHE A 19 44.71 -5.89 -89.51
N SER A 20 45.21 -6.20 -88.30
CA SER A 20 44.92 -7.45 -87.55
C SER A 20 43.44 -7.68 -87.21
N TRP A 21 42.60 -6.64 -87.30
CA TRP A 21 41.15 -6.73 -87.17
C TRP A 21 40.42 -7.09 -88.48
N ASN A 22 41.10 -7.05 -89.63
CA ASN A 22 40.58 -7.44 -90.95
C ASN A 22 40.86 -8.92 -91.30
N SER A 23 41.61 -9.64 -90.45
CA SER A 23 41.79 -11.08 -90.54
C SER A 23 40.49 -11.79 -90.08
N PRO A 24 40.00 -12.82 -90.79
CA PRO A 24 38.81 -13.54 -90.36
C PRO A 24 39.05 -14.13 -88.97
N LYS A 25 38.35 -13.60 -87.95
CA LYS A 25 38.42 -14.12 -86.59
C LYS A 25 37.88 -15.55 -86.58
N LYS A 26 38.69 -16.51 -86.14
CA LYS A 26 38.24 -17.89 -85.92
C LYS A 26 37.08 -17.85 -84.94
N ALA A 27 35.91 -18.38 -85.35
CA ALA A 27 34.74 -18.44 -84.49
C ALA A 27 35.09 -19.29 -83.26
N ILE A 28 35.21 -18.64 -82.11
CA ILE A 28 35.47 -19.30 -80.82
C ILE A 28 34.20 -20.08 -80.49
N ASN A 29 34.28 -21.41 -80.49
CA ASN A 29 33.15 -22.26 -80.14
C ASN A 29 33.24 -22.61 -78.64
N PRO A 30 32.39 -22.03 -77.77
CA PRO A 30 32.51 -22.18 -76.32
C PRO A 30 32.33 -23.61 -75.80
N TYR A 31 31.91 -24.55 -76.66
CA TYR A 31 31.76 -25.96 -76.31
C TYR A 31 32.97 -26.84 -76.73
N LEU A 32 33.86 -26.33 -77.58
CA LEU A 32 34.94 -27.13 -78.18
C LEU A 32 36.34 -26.55 -77.96
N ASP A 33 36.46 -25.27 -77.62
CA ASP A 33 37.74 -24.63 -77.28
C ASP A 33 37.75 -24.29 -75.77
N PRO A 34 38.51 -25.00 -74.91
CA PRO A 34 38.67 -24.60 -73.51
C PRO A 34 39.40 -23.26 -73.42
N ALA A 35 38.83 -22.30 -72.67
CA ALA A 35 39.38 -20.98 -72.48
C ALA A 35 40.77 -21.05 -71.82
N GLU A 36 41.80 -20.51 -72.49
CA GLU A 36 43.14 -20.35 -71.90
C GLU A 36 43.04 -19.47 -70.65
N VAL A 37 43.26 -20.06 -69.46
CA VAL A 37 43.23 -19.35 -68.19
C VAL A 37 44.47 -18.47 -68.10
N ALA A 38 44.26 -17.14 -68.15
CA ALA A 38 45.33 -16.18 -67.96
C ALA A 38 45.99 -16.35 -66.57
N PRO A 39 47.33 -16.22 -66.43
CA PRO A 39 48.00 -16.36 -65.15
C PRO A 39 47.48 -15.30 -64.16
N VAL A 40 47.18 -15.74 -62.94
CA VAL A 40 46.60 -14.90 -61.89
C VAL A 40 47.49 -13.68 -61.63
N SER A 41 46.97 -12.50 -61.92
CA SER A 41 47.66 -11.23 -61.68
C SER A 41 47.95 -11.05 -60.19
N ALA A 42 49.11 -10.50 -59.82
CA ALA A 42 49.45 -10.18 -58.43
C ALA A 42 48.38 -9.30 -57.75
N LEU A 43 47.66 -8.48 -58.52
CA LEU A 43 46.54 -7.68 -58.04
C LEU A 43 45.33 -8.55 -57.63
N SER A 44 45.06 -9.64 -58.35
CA SER A 44 43.98 -10.57 -58.00
C SER A 44 44.25 -11.24 -56.65
N ASN A 45 45.49 -11.63 -56.37
CA ASN A 45 45.88 -12.19 -55.07
C ASN A 45 45.79 -11.15 -53.94
N LEU A 46 46.11 -9.88 -54.23
CA LEU A 46 45.95 -8.80 -53.26
C LEU A 46 44.48 -8.56 -52.91
N ILE A 47 43.60 -8.56 -53.93
CA ILE A 47 42.15 -8.39 -53.75
C ILE A 47 41.57 -9.53 -52.91
N THR A 48 41.98 -10.78 -53.15
CA THR A 48 41.50 -11.93 -52.36
C THR A 48 41.98 -11.88 -50.92
N LEU A 49 43.24 -11.48 -50.66
CA LEU A 49 43.74 -11.30 -49.30
C LEU A 49 43.02 -10.16 -48.57
N TYR A 50 42.75 -9.04 -49.24
CA TYR A 50 42.02 -7.92 -48.65
C TYR A 50 40.55 -8.27 -48.35
N ALA A 51 39.92 -9.07 -49.21
CA ALA A 51 38.59 -9.61 -48.95
C ALA A 51 38.58 -10.51 -47.70
N ALA A 52 39.55 -11.42 -47.59
CA ALA A 52 39.68 -12.30 -46.42
C ALA A 52 39.96 -11.54 -45.10
N ASP A 53 40.75 -10.47 -45.15
CA ASP A 53 41.04 -9.64 -43.97
C ASP A 53 39.80 -8.84 -43.52
N ASN A 54 39.01 -8.33 -44.47
CA ASN A 54 37.73 -7.69 -44.19
C ASN A 54 36.73 -8.65 -43.54
N GLU A 55 36.67 -9.90 -44.01
CA GLU A 55 35.83 -10.94 -43.40
C GLU A 55 36.28 -11.23 -41.96
N GLN A 56 37.58 -11.30 -41.69
CA GLN A 56 38.08 -11.48 -40.31
C GLN A 56 37.77 -10.28 -39.42
N GLU A 57 37.89 -9.05 -39.92
CA GLU A 57 37.50 -7.87 -39.17
C GLU A 57 36.00 -7.86 -38.84
N GLN A 58 35.15 -8.27 -39.79
CA GLN A 58 33.71 -8.40 -39.54
C GLN A 58 33.43 -9.39 -38.42
N LEU A 59 34.02 -10.59 -38.48
CA LEU A 59 33.86 -11.60 -37.42
C LEU A 59 34.35 -11.10 -36.05
N ARG A 60 35.44 -10.32 -35.99
CA ARG A 60 35.91 -9.72 -34.73
C ARG A 60 34.93 -8.67 -34.20
N ARG A 61 34.34 -7.86 -35.07
CA ARG A 61 33.31 -6.86 -34.68
C ARG A 61 32.05 -7.55 -34.18
N GLU A 62 31.62 -8.62 -34.83
CA GLU A 62 30.48 -9.45 -34.40
C GLU A 62 30.76 -10.08 -33.03
N ALA A 63 31.92 -10.71 -32.84
CA ALA A 63 32.28 -11.32 -31.55
C ALA A 63 32.35 -10.28 -30.39
N LEU A 64 32.84 -9.07 -30.65
CA LEU A 64 32.83 -7.99 -29.68
C LEU A 64 31.40 -7.49 -29.40
N SER A 65 30.56 -7.41 -30.43
CA SER A 65 29.13 -7.08 -30.28
C SER A 65 28.42 -8.10 -29.41
N ASP A 66 28.66 -9.39 -29.62
CA ASP A 66 28.07 -10.47 -28.83
C ASP A 66 28.52 -10.43 -27.36
N GLN A 67 29.81 -10.18 -27.08
CA GLN A 67 30.30 -10.01 -25.70
C GLN A 67 29.69 -8.80 -24.99
N VAL A 68 29.50 -7.69 -25.71
CA VAL A 68 28.81 -6.50 -25.19
C VAL A 68 27.32 -6.82 -24.96
N TRP A 69 26.70 -7.57 -25.87
CA TRP A 69 25.31 -8.01 -25.75
C TRP A 69 25.09 -8.86 -24.49
N GLU A 70 25.93 -9.87 -24.27
CA GLU A 70 25.88 -10.72 -23.08
C GLU A 70 26.11 -9.91 -21.79
N ARG A 71 27.08 -8.99 -21.78
CA ARG A 71 27.45 -8.24 -20.56
C ARG A 71 26.42 -7.20 -20.12
N TYR A 72 25.74 -6.54 -21.06
CA TYR A 72 24.84 -5.42 -20.75
C TYR A 72 23.36 -5.75 -20.89
N PHE A 73 22.99 -6.70 -21.77
CA PHE A 73 21.59 -7.03 -22.06
C PHE A 73 21.16 -8.38 -21.48
N PHE A 74 22.07 -9.36 -21.38
CA PHE A 74 21.77 -10.66 -20.76
C PHE A 74 22.04 -10.64 -19.24
N ASN A 75 20.99 -10.38 -18.46
CA ASN A 75 20.99 -10.55 -17.01
C ASN A 75 19.75 -11.41 -16.68
N GLU A 76 19.88 -12.48 -15.88
CA GLU A 76 18.76 -13.38 -15.54
C GLU A 76 17.51 -12.60 -15.06
N SER A 77 17.70 -11.48 -14.36
CA SER A 77 16.59 -10.63 -13.89
C SER A 77 15.90 -9.75 -14.96
N ARG A 78 16.46 -9.62 -16.17
CA ARG A 78 15.99 -8.68 -17.21
C ARG A 78 15.52 -9.35 -18.49
N ASP A 79 15.78 -10.64 -18.69
CA ASP A 79 15.30 -11.41 -19.84
C ASP A 79 13.76 -11.29 -19.95
N PRO A 80 13.23 -10.66 -21.02
CA PRO A 80 11.80 -10.52 -21.23
C PRO A 80 11.09 -11.87 -21.26
N VAL A 81 11.73 -12.89 -21.83
CA VAL A 81 11.13 -14.22 -22.02
C VAL A 81 11.05 -14.97 -20.69
N GLN A 82 12.07 -14.86 -19.83
CA GLN A 82 12.01 -15.46 -18.49
C GLN A 82 10.96 -14.77 -17.60
N ARG A 83 10.86 -13.43 -17.65
CA ARG A 83 9.80 -12.70 -16.95
C ARG A 83 8.41 -13.11 -17.42
N GLU A 84 8.22 -13.25 -18.73
CA GLU A 84 6.97 -13.77 -19.30
C GLU A 84 6.70 -15.20 -18.81
N MET A 85 7.69 -16.09 -18.83
CA MET A 85 7.54 -17.45 -18.30
C MET A 85 7.22 -17.48 -16.80
N GLU A 86 7.84 -16.63 -15.99
CA GLU A 86 7.54 -16.51 -14.56
C GLU A 86 6.14 -15.95 -14.32
N GLN A 87 5.75 -14.93 -15.08
CA GLN A 87 4.43 -14.35 -15.03
C GLN A 87 3.37 -15.36 -15.49
N ASP A 88 3.64 -16.15 -16.53
CA ASP A 88 2.78 -17.25 -17.00
C ASP A 88 2.70 -18.39 -15.99
N LYS A 89 3.79 -18.71 -15.28
CA LYS A 89 3.77 -19.65 -14.14
C LYS A 89 2.90 -19.13 -13.00
N LEU A 90 2.95 -17.84 -12.69
CA LEU A 90 2.09 -17.21 -11.68
C LEU A 90 0.62 -17.20 -12.12
N ILE A 91 0.35 -16.82 -13.37
CA ILE A 91 -1.00 -16.79 -13.95
C ILE A 91 -1.58 -18.20 -14.03
N SER A 92 -0.81 -19.20 -14.48
CA SER A 92 -1.26 -20.59 -14.53
C SER A 92 -1.55 -21.16 -13.14
N ARG A 93 -0.72 -20.87 -12.13
CA ARG A 93 -1.01 -21.20 -10.72
C ARG A 93 -2.29 -20.53 -10.22
N ALA A 94 -2.48 -19.25 -10.53
CA ALA A 94 -3.70 -18.52 -10.16
C ALA A 94 -4.94 -19.09 -10.88
N LYS A 95 -4.83 -19.44 -12.16
CA LYS A 95 -5.89 -20.10 -12.94
C LYS A 95 -6.24 -21.48 -12.36
N LEU A 96 -5.24 -22.31 -12.05
CA LEU A 96 -5.46 -23.62 -11.41
C LEU A 96 -6.10 -23.47 -10.02
N ALA A 97 -5.67 -22.50 -9.21
CA ALA A 97 -6.30 -22.20 -7.93
C ALA A 97 -7.76 -21.75 -8.10
N HIS A 98 -8.04 -20.91 -9.11
CA HIS A 98 -9.39 -20.46 -9.42
C HIS A 98 -10.28 -21.59 -9.96
N GLU A 99 -9.73 -22.50 -10.78
CA GLU A 99 -10.42 -23.71 -11.23
C GLU A 99 -10.76 -24.62 -10.04
N GLN A 100 -9.80 -24.89 -9.15
CA GLN A 100 -10.04 -25.67 -7.93
C GLN A 100 -11.10 -25.03 -7.02
N GLN A 101 -11.13 -23.69 -6.92
CA GLN A 101 -12.17 -22.94 -6.21
C GLN A 101 -13.56 -23.11 -6.85
N ARG A 102 -13.66 -23.15 -8.19
CA ARG A 102 -14.92 -23.41 -8.90
C ARG A 102 -15.46 -24.81 -8.60
N PHE A 103 -14.57 -25.80 -8.51
CA PHE A 103 -14.96 -27.18 -8.22
C PHE A 103 -15.27 -27.43 -6.73
N ASN A 104 -14.64 -26.67 -5.81
CA ASN A 104 -14.86 -26.82 -4.38
C ASN A 104 -15.09 -25.47 -3.68
N PRO A 105 -16.36 -25.10 -3.39
CA PRO A 105 -16.66 -23.82 -2.73
C PRO A 105 -16.14 -23.75 -1.29
N ASP A 106 -15.77 -24.88 -0.66
CA ASP A 106 -15.14 -24.88 0.66
C ASP A 106 -13.74 -24.25 0.61
N MET A 107 -13.04 -24.35 -0.53
CA MET A 107 -11.72 -23.72 -0.73
C MET A 107 -11.79 -22.20 -0.82
N VAL A 108 -12.88 -21.67 -1.38
CA VAL A 108 -13.13 -20.22 -1.42
C VAL A 108 -13.28 -19.69 0.00
N ILE A 109 -14.11 -20.35 0.81
CA ILE A 109 -14.33 -19.97 2.22
C ILE A 109 -13.01 -19.99 3.01
N LEU A 110 -12.15 -20.99 2.77
CA LEU A 110 -10.83 -21.04 3.41
C LEU A 110 -9.91 -19.90 2.96
N ALA A 111 -9.92 -19.54 1.67
CA ALA A 111 -9.18 -18.40 1.17
C ALA A 111 -9.69 -17.10 1.82
N ASP A 112 -11.00 -16.93 1.91
CA ASP A 112 -11.64 -15.74 2.52
C ASP A 112 -11.28 -15.61 4.00
N VAL A 113 -11.26 -16.72 4.75
CA VAL A 113 -10.81 -16.73 6.15
C VAL A 113 -9.33 -16.37 6.27
N ASN A 114 -8.48 -16.91 5.41
CA ASN A 114 -7.04 -16.61 5.44
C ASN A 114 -6.73 -15.16 5.03
N ALA A 115 -7.56 -14.56 4.18
CA ALA A 115 -7.48 -13.14 3.83
C ALA A 115 -7.87 -12.22 4.99
N GLN A 116 -8.56 -12.73 6.02
CA GLN A 116 -8.93 -11.91 7.17
C GLN A 116 -7.73 -11.53 8.06
N PRO A 117 -7.83 -10.40 8.78
CA PRO A 117 -6.81 -9.97 9.73
C PRO A 117 -6.52 -11.03 10.79
N SER A 118 -5.28 -11.04 11.30
CA SER A 118 -4.75 -12.11 12.17
C SER A 118 -5.61 -12.43 13.41
N HIS A 119 -6.31 -11.43 13.96
CA HIS A 119 -7.18 -11.57 15.12
C HIS A 119 -8.51 -12.28 14.82
N ILE A 120 -8.92 -12.36 13.56
CA ILE A 120 -10.09 -13.09 13.07
C ILE A 120 -9.64 -14.41 12.44
N SER A 121 -8.64 -14.37 11.55
CA SER A 121 -8.20 -15.54 10.81
C SER A 121 -7.62 -16.62 11.72
N LYS A 122 -6.75 -16.28 12.70
CA LYS A 122 -6.12 -17.28 13.57
C LYS A 122 -7.14 -18.07 14.40
N PRO A 123 -8.08 -17.45 15.16
CA PRO A 123 -9.07 -18.21 15.92
C PRO A 123 -10.00 -19.06 15.05
N LEU A 124 -10.43 -18.54 13.89
CA LEU A 124 -11.27 -19.30 12.96
C LEU A 124 -10.51 -20.49 12.38
N MET A 125 -9.27 -20.29 11.93
CA MET A 125 -8.44 -21.36 11.37
C MET A 125 -8.13 -22.45 12.39
N GLN A 126 -7.92 -22.11 13.66
CA GLN A 126 -7.79 -23.11 14.73
C GLN A 126 -9.05 -23.98 14.84
N ARG A 127 -10.24 -23.37 14.76
CA ARG A 127 -11.51 -24.09 14.82
C ARG A 127 -11.76 -24.94 13.58
N ILE A 128 -11.40 -24.43 12.40
CA ILE A 128 -11.48 -25.16 11.12
C ILE A 128 -10.55 -26.38 11.15
N LYS A 129 -9.30 -26.22 11.61
CA LYS A 129 -8.35 -27.33 11.79
C LYS A 129 -8.90 -28.38 12.74
N TYR A 130 -9.52 -27.97 13.84
CA TYR A 130 -10.20 -28.89 14.74
C TYR A 130 -11.23 -29.73 13.98
N PHE A 131 -12.18 -29.10 13.25
CA PHE A 131 -13.21 -29.83 12.49
C PHE A 131 -12.65 -30.71 11.37
N SER A 132 -11.55 -30.30 10.74
CA SER A 132 -10.84 -31.12 9.75
C SER A 132 -10.30 -32.42 10.38
N ASN A 133 -9.72 -32.31 11.58
CA ASN A 133 -9.16 -33.44 12.31
C ASN A 133 -10.20 -34.43 12.86
N LEU A 134 -11.50 -34.10 12.89
CA LEU A 134 -12.55 -35.06 13.28
C LEU A 134 -12.77 -36.17 12.24
N GLY A 135 -12.21 -36.04 11.03
CA GLY A 135 -12.37 -37.05 9.97
C GLY A 135 -13.80 -37.16 9.43
N ARG A 136 -14.63 -36.12 9.61
CA ARG A 136 -16.03 -36.08 9.18
C ARG A 136 -16.23 -35.05 8.06
N PRO A 137 -16.05 -35.42 6.77
CA PRO A 137 -16.02 -34.45 5.66
C PRO A 137 -17.34 -33.70 5.47
N LYS A 138 -18.49 -34.38 5.65
CA LYS A 138 -19.82 -33.72 5.56
C LYS A 138 -20.03 -32.69 6.65
N ALA A 139 -19.62 -32.98 7.89
CA ALA A 139 -19.75 -32.06 9.01
C ALA A 139 -18.79 -30.86 8.86
N TYR A 140 -17.58 -31.11 8.34
CA TYR A 140 -16.61 -30.07 8.01
C TYR A 140 -17.14 -29.09 6.95
N SER A 141 -17.61 -29.62 5.81
CA SER A 141 -18.18 -28.80 4.74
C SER A 141 -19.40 -28.01 5.21
N ARG A 142 -20.28 -28.67 6.00
CA ARG A 142 -21.42 -28.01 6.65
C ARG A 142 -21.00 -26.87 7.56
N TYR A 143 -19.98 -27.07 8.40
CA TYR A 143 -19.45 -26.04 9.28
C TYR A 143 -18.95 -24.83 8.47
N LEU A 144 -18.17 -25.04 7.41
CA LEU A 144 -17.70 -23.95 6.56
C LEU A 144 -18.85 -23.17 5.93
N ARG A 145 -19.84 -23.86 5.36
CA ARG A 145 -20.93 -23.21 4.61
C ARG A 145 -22.02 -22.60 5.47
N GLU A 146 -22.44 -23.28 6.53
CA GLU A 146 -23.56 -22.83 7.37
C GLU A 146 -23.11 -21.95 8.55
N THR A 147 -21.82 -21.97 8.92
CA THR A 147 -21.34 -21.16 10.06
C THR A 147 -20.29 -20.13 9.65
N ILE A 148 -19.21 -20.53 8.96
CA ILE A 148 -18.12 -19.61 8.65
C ILE A 148 -18.54 -18.59 7.59
N LYS A 149 -19.13 -19.03 6.48
CA LYS A 149 -19.58 -18.13 5.42
C LYS A 149 -20.56 -17.05 5.93
N PRO A 150 -21.65 -17.37 6.66
CA PRO A 150 -22.51 -16.35 7.26
C PRO A 150 -21.83 -15.47 8.30
N CYS A 151 -20.79 -15.97 8.99
CA CYS A 151 -19.99 -15.13 9.89
C CYS A 151 -19.17 -14.07 9.12
N LEU A 152 -18.62 -14.44 7.97
CA LEU A 152 -17.87 -13.50 7.12
C LEU A 152 -18.79 -12.48 6.44
N GLU A 153 -19.96 -12.91 5.93
CA GLU A 153 -20.96 -11.99 5.36
C GLU A 153 -21.45 -10.96 6.40
N ARG A 154 -21.72 -11.42 7.65
CA ARG A 154 -22.05 -10.49 8.75
C ARG A 154 -20.90 -9.55 9.11
N LEU A 155 -19.66 -10.03 9.03
CA LEU A 155 -18.47 -9.20 9.28
C LEU A 155 -18.34 -8.08 8.24
N GLU A 156 -18.61 -8.37 6.97
CA GLU A 156 -18.62 -7.36 5.90
C GLU A 156 -19.68 -6.29 6.16
N HIS A 157 -20.91 -6.68 6.50
CA HIS A 157 -21.95 -5.72 6.87
C HIS A 157 -21.57 -4.83 8.07
N VAL A 158 -20.91 -5.40 9.08
CA VAL A 158 -20.41 -4.61 10.22
C VAL A 158 -19.34 -3.62 9.77
N ARG A 159 -18.38 -4.02 8.92
CA ARG A 159 -17.34 -3.12 8.38
C ARG A 159 -17.93 -1.98 7.55
N ASP A 160 -18.93 -2.27 6.74
CA ASP A 160 -19.63 -1.26 5.95
C ASP A 160 -20.33 -0.23 6.82
N SER A 161 -20.89 -0.66 7.95
CA SER A 161 -21.53 0.23 8.93
C SER A 161 -20.53 1.08 9.74
N GLN A 162 -19.32 0.58 9.98
CA GLN A 162 -18.26 1.27 10.72
C GLN A 162 -17.64 2.39 9.90
N LEU A 163 -17.48 2.18 8.59
CA LEU A 163 -16.88 3.17 7.69
C LEU A 163 -17.97 4.01 7.04
N SER A 164 -18.27 5.19 7.59
CA SER A 164 -19.17 6.15 6.94
C SER A 164 -18.50 6.75 5.68
N ALA A 165 -19.29 7.31 4.75
CA ALA A 165 -18.74 7.94 3.55
C ALA A 165 -17.81 9.12 3.88
N SER A 166 -18.17 9.91 4.91
CA SER A 166 -17.33 10.98 5.45
C SER A 166 -16.04 10.45 6.09
N PHE A 167 -16.11 9.32 6.78
CA PHE A 167 -14.95 8.69 7.37
C PHE A 167 -13.97 8.18 6.30
N ARG A 168 -14.47 7.57 5.23
CA ARG A 168 -13.65 7.16 4.07
C ARG A 168 -13.03 8.37 3.37
N PHE A 169 -13.78 9.46 3.21
CA PHE A 169 -13.24 10.71 2.67
C PHE A 169 -12.08 11.22 3.54
N MET A 170 -12.22 11.20 4.86
CA MET A 170 -11.14 11.59 5.77
C MET A 170 -9.89 10.73 5.62
N ALA A 171 -10.06 9.43 5.42
CA ALA A 171 -8.95 8.51 5.19
C ALA A 171 -8.23 8.72 3.85
N SER A 172 -8.82 9.46 2.91
CA SER A 172 -8.18 9.81 1.63
C SER A 172 -7.13 10.91 1.75
N HIS A 173 -7.10 11.65 2.86
CA HIS A 173 -6.06 12.62 3.13
C HIS A 173 -4.71 11.95 3.39
N GLU A 174 -3.64 12.66 3.02
CA GLU A 174 -2.27 12.17 3.12
C GLU A 174 -1.93 11.72 4.55
N GLY A 175 -1.48 10.47 4.69
CA GLY A 175 -1.11 9.87 5.98
C GLY A 175 -2.27 9.43 6.88
N LEU A 176 -3.53 9.55 6.44
CA LEU A 176 -4.71 9.10 7.19
C LEU A 176 -5.31 7.78 6.70
N ASP A 177 -4.61 7.07 5.82
CA ASP A 177 -4.96 5.74 5.30
C ASP A 177 -5.19 4.70 6.41
N GLY A 178 -4.45 4.82 7.51
CA GLY A 178 -4.59 3.99 8.70
C GLY A 178 -6.01 3.98 9.31
N LEU A 179 -6.84 5.00 9.05
CA LEU A 179 -8.23 5.03 9.49
C LEU A 179 -9.06 3.86 8.93
N LEU A 180 -8.78 3.41 7.69
CA LEU A 180 -9.52 2.31 7.06
C LEU A 180 -9.27 0.95 7.73
N ILE A 181 -8.10 0.79 8.36
CA ILE A 181 -7.67 -0.44 9.03
C ILE A 181 -7.60 -0.27 10.55
N LEU A 182 -8.30 0.73 11.10
CA LEU A 182 -8.27 1.08 12.53
C LEU A 182 -8.44 -0.12 13.47
N PRO A 183 -9.38 -1.08 13.23
CA PRO A 183 -9.55 -2.26 14.07
C PRO A 183 -8.31 -3.14 14.16
N GLU A 184 -7.45 -3.15 13.13
CA GLU A 184 -6.27 -4.01 13.03
C GLU A 184 -5.07 -3.43 13.78
N MET A 185 -5.03 -2.12 13.94
CA MET A 185 -3.88 -1.39 14.45
C MET A 185 -3.52 -1.76 15.89
N SER A 186 -2.21 -1.70 16.17
CA SER A 186 -1.63 -1.77 17.51
C SER A 186 -1.76 -0.44 18.24
N GLN A 187 -1.51 -0.44 19.55
CA GLN A 187 -1.60 0.76 20.37
C GLN A 187 -0.67 1.89 19.88
N ASP A 188 0.56 1.56 19.50
CA ASP A 188 1.54 2.55 19.04
C ASP A 188 1.24 3.05 17.62
N GLN A 189 0.68 2.20 16.77
CA GLN A 189 0.16 2.63 15.47
C GLN A 189 -0.98 3.63 15.63
N VAL A 190 -1.92 3.39 16.56
CA VAL A 190 -3.01 4.34 16.84
C VAL A 190 -2.47 5.66 17.41
N LYS A 191 -1.43 5.64 18.26
CA LYS A 191 -0.78 6.89 18.71
C LYS A 191 -0.23 7.71 17.54
N ARG A 192 0.50 7.06 16.61
CA ARG A 192 1.01 7.73 15.41
C ARG A 192 -0.11 8.28 14.53
N LEU A 193 -1.16 7.49 14.30
CA LEU A 193 -2.34 7.96 13.56
C LEU A 193 -2.99 9.18 14.25
N SER A 194 -3.03 9.19 15.58
CA SER A 194 -3.59 10.30 16.36
C SER A 194 -2.77 11.58 16.21
N THR A 195 -1.43 11.47 16.11
CA THR A 195 -0.58 12.62 15.81
C THR A 195 -0.83 13.16 14.40
N LEU A 196 -1.08 12.28 13.42
CA LEU A 196 -1.39 12.69 12.05
C LEU A 196 -2.76 13.35 11.94
N VAL A 197 -3.78 12.80 12.62
CA VAL A 197 -5.11 13.41 12.70
C VAL A 197 -5.04 14.78 13.37
N ALA A 198 -4.29 14.91 14.47
CA ALA A 198 -4.07 16.20 15.13
C ALA A 198 -3.38 17.23 14.22
N ALA A 199 -2.37 16.80 13.46
CA ALA A 199 -1.70 17.65 12.47
C ALA A 199 -2.66 18.08 11.36
N HIS A 200 -3.48 17.16 10.83
CA HIS A 200 -4.53 17.48 9.85
C HIS A 200 -5.53 18.51 10.41
N MET A 201 -6.01 18.35 11.64
CA MET A 201 -6.90 19.32 12.27
C MET A 201 -6.23 20.70 12.45
N SER A 202 -4.92 20.73 12.69
CA SER A 202 -4.14 21.97 12.76
C SER A 202 -4.07 22.65 11.40
N MET A 203 -3.80 21.90 10.33
CA MET A 203 -3.85 22.42 8.96
C MET A 203 -5.24 22.96 8.58
N CYS A 204 -6.31 22.27 8.99
CA CYS A 204 -7.67 22.75 8.79
C CYS A 204 -7.94 24.06 9.54
N LEU A 205 -7.40 24.21 10.76
CA LEU A 205 -7.49 25.45 11.50
C LEU A 205 -6.69 26.57 10.82
N ASP A 206 -5.45 26.30 10.41
CA ASP A 206 -4.59 27.29 9.74
C ASP A 206 -5.25 27.79 8.44
N ALA A 207 -5.79 26.87 7.64
CA ALA A 207 -6.55 27.20 6.43
C ALA A 207 -7.83 28.00 6.76
N ALA A 208 -8.53 27.67 7.84
CA ALA A 208 -9.71 28.42 8.27
C ALA A 208 -9.37 29.82 8.81
N CYS A 209 -8.22 29.97 9.47
CA CYS A 209 -7.74 31.22 10.04
C CYS A 209 -7.09 32.14 9.00
N GLY A 210 -6.60 31.63 7.88
CA GLY A 210 -6.07 32.45 6.78
C GLY A 210 -7.07 33.53 6.32
N ASP A 211 -8.36 33.23 6.37
CA ASP A 211 -9.46 34.18 6.06
C ASP A 211 -9.62 35.30 7.11
N LEU A 212 -9.15 35.08 8.35
CA LEU A 212 -9.34 36.01 9.48
C LEU A 212 -8.27 37.09 9.57
N TYR A 213 -7.03 36.79 9.20
CA TYR A 213 -5.89 37.70 9.36
C TYR A 213 -5.84 38.83 8.32
N ALA A 214 -6.86 38.97 7.48
CA ALA A 214 -6.95 40.04 6.49
C ALA A 214 -7.37 41.40 7.10
N SER A 215 -7.93 41.41 8.32
CA SER A 215 -8.36 42.61 9.02
C SER A 215 -8.02 42.55 10.51
N ASP A 216 -7.62 43.68 11.10
CA ASP A 216 -7.22 43.77 12.51
C ASP A 216 -8.39 43.59 13.51
N ASP A 217 -9.64 43.80 13.06
CA ASP A 217 -10.85 43.71 13.90
C ASP A 217 -11.59 42.36 13.74
N VAL A 218 -11.08 41.29 14.35
CA VAL A 218 -11.71 39.95 14.29
C VAL A 218 -12.94 39.86 15.19
N LYS A 219 -14.12 39.57 14.62
CA LYS A 219 -15.36 39.43 15.41
C LYS A 219 -15.47 38.04 16.05
N PRO A 220 -16.06 37.92 17.26
CA PRO A 220 -16.28 36.61 17.90
C PRO A 220 -17.08 35.61 17.05
N GLU A 221 -17.98 36.11 16.19
CA GLU A 221 -18.71 35.26 15.25
C GLU A 221 -17.84 34.63 14.17
N GLU A 222 -16.78 35.32 13.74
CA GLU A 222 -15.84 34.84 12.74
C GLU A 222 -14.94 33.75 13.34
N ILE A 223 -14.49 33.94 14.59
CA ILE A 223 -13.81 32.91 15.39
C ILE A 223 -14.70 31.67 15.57
N ARG A 224 -16.01 31.86 15.77
CA ARG A 224 -16.93 30.72 15.83
C ARG A 224 -17.04 30.00 14.49
N LYS A 225 -17.05 30.72 13.36
CA LYS A 225 -17.10 30.10 12.02
C LYS A 225 -15.85 29.27 11.75
N THR A 226 -14.66 29.72 12.16
CA THR A 226 -13.44 28.91 12.03
C THR A 226 -13.49 27.67 12.91
N TRP A 227 -13.98 27.80 14.15
CA TRP A 227 -14.26 26.63 14.98
C TRP A 227 -15.28 25.68 14.33
N GLU A 228 -16.36 26.19 13.70
CA GLU A 228 -17.36 25.37 13.01
C GLU A 228 -16.74 24.56 11.85
N LYS A 229 -15.76 25.12 11.11
CA LYS A 229 -15.01 24.41 10.06
C LYS A 229 -14.23 23.22 10.63
N VAL A 230 -13.44 23.42 11.70
CA VAL A 230 -12.66 22.34 12.35
C VAL A 230 -13.57 21.31 13.02
N ALA A 231 -14.66 21.77 13.64
CA ALA A 231 -15.67 20.90 14.23
C ALA A 231 -16.35 20.01 13.18
N ALA A 232 -16.58 20.52 11.96
CA ALA A 232 -17.11 19.73 10.86
C ALA A 232 -16.13 18.61 10.44
N GLU A 233 -14.83 18.89 10.35
CA GLU A 233 -13.82 17.85 10.09
C GLU A 233 -13.79 16.78 11.18
N THR A 234 -13.88 17.20 12.44
CA THR A 234 -13.94 16.27 13.59
C THR A 234 -15.17 15.36 13.51
N LEU A 235 -16.33 15.90 13.09
CA LEU A 235 -17.55 15.12 12.86
C LEU A 235 -17.45 14.15 11.68
N ARG A 236 -16.63 14.44 10.66
CA ARG A 236 -16.41 13.50 9.55
C ARG A 236 -15.75 12.20 10.03
N LEU A 237 -15.01 12.26 11.14
CA LEU A 237 -14.44 11.10 11.82
C LEU A 237 -15.42 10.46 12.84
N ASP A 238 -16.71 10.79 12.78
CA ASP A 238 -17.74 10.30 13.70
C ASP A 238 -17.44 10.58 15.19
N VAL A 239 -16.60 11.58 15.46
CA VAL A 239 -16.28 12.06 16.82
C VAL A 239 -17.02 13.37 17.07
N ILE A 240 -17.76 13.44 18.18
CA ILE A 240 -18.45 14.66 18.58
C ILE A 240 -17.43 15.68 19.13
N PRO A 241 -17.34 16.90 18.56
CA PRO A 241 -16.47 17.95 19.05
C PRO A 241 -16.75 18.34 20.51
N PRO A 242 -15.74 18.75 21.29
CA PRO A 242 -15.96 19.30 22.62
C PRO A 242 -16.90 20.52 22.58
N ALA A 243 -17.78 20.66 23.57
CA ALA A 243 -18.77 21.76 23.64
C ALA A 243 -19.65 21.95 22.39
N PHE A 244 -19.75 20.95 21.49
CA PHE A 244 -20.41 21.08 20.19
C PHE A 244 -21.84 21.64 20.29
N GLU A 245 -22.65 21.08 21.17
CA GLU A 245 -24.05 21.45 21.32
C GLU A 245 -24.24 22.87 21.92
N GLN A 246 -23.22 23.38 22.61
CA GLN A 246 -23.21 24.72 23.19
C GLN A 246 -22.69 25.77 22.19
N LEU A 247 -21.84 25.40 21.25
CA LEU A 247 -21.21 26.30 20.28
C LEU A 247 -21.91 26.32 18.91
N ARG A 248 -22.49 25.20 18.46
CA ARG A 248 -23.22 25.09 17.18
C ARG A 248 -24.32 26.16 17.06
N ARG A 249 -24.55 26.67 15.85
CA ARG A 249 -25.69 27.56 15.56
C ARG A 249 -27.03 26.87 15.86
N LYS A 250 -27.91 27.54 16.61
CA LYS A 250 -29.27 27.08 16.92
C LYS A 250 -30.27 28.16 16.50
N ARG A 251 -31.35 27.76 15.81
CA ARG A 251 -32.40 28.70 15.36
C ARG A 251 -33.07 29.42 16.55
N ASN A 252 -33.36 28.67 17.61
CA ASN A 252 -34.10 29.17 18.78
C ASN A 252 -33.21 29.18 20.03
N ARG A 253 -32.10 29.93 20.00
CA ARG A 253 -31.18 30.01 21.15
C ARG A 253 -31.67 31.05 22.16
N ARG A 254 -31.89 30.65 23.41
CA ARG A 254 -32.31 31.55 24.50
C ARG A 254 -31.15 32.26 25.20
N LYS A 255 -30.00 31.60 25.32
CA LYS A 255 -28.78 32.13 25.95
C LYS A 255 -27.77 32.57 24.89
N PRO A 256 -26.93 33.58 25.14
CA PRO A 256 -25.85 33.96 24.22
C PRO A 256 -24.88 32.81 24.00
N VAL A 257 -24.11 32.87 22.92
CA VAL A 257 -23.09 31.84 22.62
C VAL A 257 -21.92 32.01 23.60
N PRO A 258 -21.50 30.94 24.31
CA PRO A 258 -20.36 31.00 25.21
C PRO A 258 -19.05 30.90 24.42
N TYR A 259 -18.54 32.05 23.93
CA TYR A 259 -17.30 32.10 23.13
C TYR A 259 -16.06 31.63 23.92
N GLU A 260 -16.06 31.74 25.24
CA GLU A 260 -15.00 31.26 26.14
C GLU A 260 -14.69 29.76 26.00
N LEU A 261 -15.64 28.96 25.50
CA LEU A 261 -15.43 27.52 25.31
C LEU A 261 -14.68 27.19 24.02
N ILE A 262 -14.54 28.15 23.10
CA ILE A 262 -13.91 27.91 21.79
C ILE A 262 -12.43 27.55 21.95
N PRO A 263 -11.58 28.31 22.68
CA PRO A 263 -10.16 27.98 22.80
C PRO A 263 -9.93 26.59 23.39
N GLY A 264 -10.64 26.24 24.47
CA GLY A 264 -10.55 24.92 25.09
C GLY A 264 -11.05 23.78 24.18
N SER A 265 -12.07 24.05 23.36
CA SER A 265 -12.54 23.09 22.36
C SER A 265 -11.54 22.88 21.23
N LEU A 266 -10.95 23.96 20.69
CA LEU A 266 -9.93 23.88 19.65
C LEU A 266 -8.71 23.12 20.18
N ALA A 267 -8.20 23.49 21.35
CA ALA A 267 -7.05 22.82 21.96
C ALA A 267 -7.24 21.30 22.06
N ARG A 268 -8.45 20.83 22.40
CA ARG A 268 -8.79 19.39 22.42
C ARG A 268 -8.79 18.77 21.02
N MET A 269 -9.42 19.42 20.02
CA MET A 269 -9.47 18.91 18.63
C MET A 269 -8.10 18.95 17.93
N LEU A 270 -7.15 19.73 18.43
CA LEU A 270 -5.77 19.78 17.94
C LEU A 270 -4.81 18.87 18.73
N CYS A 271 -5.27 18.30 19.85
CA CYS A 271 -4.42 17.52 20.74
C CYS A 271 -4.34 16.06 20.31
N ALA A 272 -3.12 15.58 20.07
CA ALA A 272 -2.86 14.18 19.72
C ALA A 272 -3.32 13.20 20.81
N ASP A 273 -3.12 13.52 22.09
CA ASP A 273 -3.55 12.66 23.20
C ASP A 273 -5.07 12.56 23.32
N TRP A 274 -5.79 13.62 22.95
CA TRP A 274 -7.23 13.58 22.91
C TRP A 274 -7.71 12.67 21.78
N TRP A 275 -7.15 12.82 20.58
CA TRP A 275 -7.42 11.93 19.45
C TRP A 275 -7.07 10.48 19.75
N TYR A 276 -5.95 10.22 20.41
CA TYR A 276 -5.58 8.87 20.84
C TYR A 276 -6.66 8.24 21.71
N ARG A 277 -7.20 8.96 22.70
CA ARG A 277 -8.30 8.43 23.52
C ARG A 277 -9.55 8.15 22.71
N LYS A 278 -9.87 8.98 21.71
CA LYS A 278 -11.05 8.81 20.84
C LYS A 278 -10.90 7.64 19.88
N LEU A 279 -9.81 7.62 19.11
CA LEU A 279 -9.52 6.58 18.13
C LEU A 279 -9.26 5.23 18.81
N TRP A 280 -8.60 5.19 19.96
CA TRP A 280 -8.40 3.94 20.70
C TRP A 280 -9.72 3.36 21.21
N LYS A 281 -10.61 4.20 21.74
CA LYS A 281 -11.95 3.77 22.13
C LYS A 281 -12.72 3.20 20.94
N MET A 282 -12.77 3.94 19.83
CA MET A 282 -13.44 3.53 18.60
C MET A 282 -12.87 2.21 18.05
N ARG A 283 -11.53 2.09 18.00
CA ARG A 283 -10.83 0.86 17.64
C ARG A 283 -11.29 -0.33 18.48
N CYS A 284 -11.35 -0.16 19.81
CA CYS A 284 -11.79 -1.22 20.72
C CYS A 284 -13.26 -1.61 20.49
N GLU A 285 -14.15 -0.63 20.31
CA GLU A 285 -15.58 -0.85 20.02
C GLU A 285 -15.75 -1.60 18.70
N TRP A 286 -15.10 -1.13 17.64
CA TRP A 286 -15.18 -1.75 16.32
C TRP A 286 -14.57 -3.15 16.27
N ARG A 287 -13.42 -3.36 16.91
CA ARG A 287 -12.78 -4.67 17.07
C ARG A 287 -13.73 -5.65 17.75
N GLU A 288 -14.38 -5.24 18.84
CA GLU A 288 -15.31 -6.08 19.58
C GLU A 288 -16.56 -6.42 18.75
N GLU A 289 -17.11 -5.47 18.01
CA GLU A 289 -18.23 -5.69 17.09
C GLU A 289 -17.88 -6.69 15.98
N GLN A 290 -16.68 -6.58 15.39
CA GLN A 290 -16.20 -7.55 14.39
C GLN A 290 -16.04 -8.95 14.99
N LEU A 291 -15.49 -9.07 16.21
CA LEU A 291 -15.37 -10.35 16.91
C LEU A 291 -16.74 -10.96 17.26
N ARG A 292 -17.74 -10.12 17.57
CA ARG A 292 -19.15 -10.55 17.75
C ARG A 292 -19.77 -11.03 16.45
N ALA A 293 -19.56 -10.32 15.34
CA ALA A 293 -20.06 -10.71 14.02
C ALA A 293 -19.57 -12.11 13.59
N VAL A 294 -18.34 -12.44 13.98
CA VAL A 294 -17.69 -13.73 13.68
C VAL A 294 -17.97 -14.80 14.75
N CYS A 295 -18.87 -14.55 15.71
CA CYS A 295 -19.25 -15.47 16.79
C CYS A 295 -18.10 -15.87 17.74
N LEU A 296 -16.99 -15.12 17.77
CA LEU A 296 -15.92 -15.32 18.75
C LEU A 296 -16.31 -14.82 20.15
N VAL A 297 -17.32 -13.95 20.20
CA VAL A 297 -18.02 -13.52 21.42
C VAL A 297 -19.39 -14.18 21.45
N SER A 298 -19.51 -15.25 22.23
CA SER A 298 -20.73 -16.06 22.33
C SER A 298 -20.74 -16.81 23.65
N LYS A 299 -21.93 -17.30 24.06
CA LYS A 299 -22.08 -18.09 25.30
C LYS A 299 -21.09 -19.26 25.41
N LYS A 300 -20.68 -19.85 24.28
CA LYS A 300 -19.80 -21.03 24.23
C LYS A 300 -18.32 -20.67 24.05
N ALA A 301 -17.98 -19.50 23.54
CA ALA A 301 -16.60 -19.10 23.26
C ALA A 301 -16.07 -18.11 24.31
N SER A 302 -16.68 -16.93 24.39
CA SER A 302 -16.37 -15.92 25.41
C SER A 302 -17.66 -15.16 25.76
N PRO A 303 -18.22 -15.38 26.97
CA PRO A 303 -19.44 -14.68 27.39
C PRO A 303 -19.21 -13.16 27.51
N TYR A 304 -20.12 -12.38 26.93
CA TYR A 304 -20.21 -10.90 26.96
C TYR A 304 -19.11 -10.11 26.24
N VAL A 305 -17.84 -10.53 26.36
CA VAL A 305 -16.69 -9.78 25.88
C VAL A 305 -15.60 -10.71 25.34
N SER A 306 -14.89 -10.26 24.31
CA SER A 306 -13.79 -11.02 23.72
C SER A 306 -12.66 -11.33 24.71
N TYR A 307 -11.99 -12.47 24.48
CA TYR A 307 -10.80 -12.85 25.24
C TYR A 307 -9.70 -11.78 25.15
N GLU A 308 -9.50 -11.17 23.98
CA GLU A 308 -8.54 -10.06 23.77
C GLU A 308 -8.81 -8.91 24.74
N ALA A 309 -10.06 -8.44 24.82
CA ALA A 309 -10.43 -7.33 25.70
C ALA A 309 -10.26 -7.68 27.19
N VAL A 310 -10.56 -8.92 27.60
CA VAL A 310 -10.31 -9.37 28.99
C VAL A 310 -8.81 -9.33 29.31
N MET A 311 -7.97 -9.86 28.41
CA MET A 311 -6.52 -9.85 28.61
C MET A 311 -5.97 -8.43 28.65
N HIS A 312 -6.40 -7.55 27.74
CA HIS A 312 -6.03 -6.14 27.76
C HIS A 312 -6.40 -5.46 29.08
N LYS A 313 -7.61 -5.73 29.61
CA LYS A 313 -8.04 -5.12 30.87
C LYS A 313 -7.23 -5.62 32.07
N ARG A 314 -6.89 -6.91 32.10
CA ARG A 314 -6.01 -7.50 33.13
C ARG A 314 -4.61 -6.90 33.07
N GLU A 315 -4.05 -6.79 31.87
CA GLU A 315 -2.72 -6.22 31.67
C GLU A 315 -2.68 -4.73 32.05
N GLN A 316 -3.74 -3.96 31.73
CA GLN A 316 -3.86 -2.58 32.18
C GLN A 316 -3.84 -2.49 33.71
N ARG A 317 -4.61 -3.35 34.41
CA ARG A 317 -4.62 -3.39 35.88
C ARG A 317 -3.26 -3.78 36.45
N ARG A 318 -2.58 -4.76 35.83
CA ARG A 318 -1.24 -5.19 36.24
C ARG A 318 -0.25 -4.04 36.16
N LYS A 319 -0.20 -3.32 35.03
CA LYS A 319 0.67 -2.15 34.84
C LYS A 319 0.35 -1.01 35.81
N SER A 320 -0.93 -0.72 36.04
CA SER A 320 -1.33 0.31 37.01
C SER A 320 -0.91 -0.06 38.43
N LEU A 321 -1.06 -1.33 38.83
CA LEU A 321 -0.65 -1.80 40.15
C LEU A 321 0.87 -1.84 40.33
N GLU A 322 1.60 -2.23 39.29
CA GLU A 322 3.06 -2.11 39.26
C GLU A 322 3.51 -0.66 39.41
N PHE A 323 2.83 0.28 38.75
CA PHE A 323 3.06 1.72 38.94
C PHE A 323 2.78 2.15 40.39
N PHE A 324 1.66 1.78 40.99
CA PHE A 324 1.35 2.17 42.37
C PHE A 324 2.37 1.64 43.37
N ARG A 325 2.85 0.40 43.19
CA ARG A 325 3.88 -0.21 44.05
C ARG A 325 5.24 0.46 43.98
N SER A 326 5.56 1.07 42.84
CA SER A 326 6.88 1.64 42.62
C SER A 326 6.92 3.14 42.93
N HIS A 327 5.83 3.73 43.42
CA HIS A 327 5.73 5.17 43.66
C HIS A 327 5.21 5.44 45.07
N GLU A 328 5.79 6.46 45.70
CA GLU A 328 5.36 6.98 46.99
C GLU A 328 4.84 8.42 46.80
N LEU A 329 3.88 8.82 47.63
CA LEU A 329 3.35 10.17 47.71
C LEU A 329 4.09 10.92 48.81
N VAL A 330 4.56 12.12 48.51
CA VAL A 330 5.30 12.97 49.46
C VAL A 330 4.50 14.26 49.67
N ASN A 331 4.18 14.58 50.93
CA ASN A 331 3.51 15.83 51.28
C ASN A 331 4.51 17.00 51.37
N GLU A 332 4.02 18.25 51.39
CA GLU A 332 4.84 19.46 51.53
C GLU A 332 5.67 19.45 52.83
N ASP A 333 5.16 18.82 53.89
CA ASP A 333 5.83 18.66 55.19
C ASP A 333 6.91 17.55 55.19
N GLY A 334 7.05 16.81 54.08
CA GLY A 334 8.04 15.73 53.93
C GLY A 334 7.58 14.34 54.34
N ASP A 335 6.34 14.18 54.81
CA ASP A 335 5.75 12.87 55.11
C ASP A 335 5.57 12.03 53.84
N THR A 336 5.92 10.75 53.91
CA THR A 336 5.78 9.80 52.80
C THR A 336 4.68 8.77 53.06
N LEU A 337 3.87 8.51 52.03
CA LEU A 337 2.81 7.50 52.04
C LEU A 337 2.96 6.61 50.81
N ASP A 338 2.80 5.30 50.99
CA ASP A 338 2.78 4.38 49.86
C ASP A 338 1.55 4.64 48.97
N MET A 339 1.77 4.72 47.65
CA MET A 339 0.70 5.02 46.72
C MET A 339 -0.27 3.85 46.57
N GLU A 340 0.18 2.59 46.72
CA GLU A 340 -0.71 1.42 46.69
C GLU A 340 -1.75 1.51 47.82
N ASP A 341 -1.32 1.83 49.04
CA ASP A 341 -2.19 1.96 50.21
C ASP A 341 -3.22 3.09 50.05
N VAL A 342 -2.79 4.27 49.59
CA VAL A 342 -3.68 5.43 49.38
C VAL A 342 -4.73 5.11 48.30
N VAL A 343 -4.33 4.49 47.19
CA VAL A 343 -5.25 4.11 46.11
C VAL A 343 -6.24 3.04 46.59
N ASN A 344 -5.77 2.08 47.40
CA ASN A 344 -6.63 1.03 47.95
C ASN A 344 -7.62 1.57 48.99
N ALA A 345 -7.25 2.57 49.78
CA ALA A 345 -8.13 3.24 50.75
C ALA A 345 -9.13 4.20 50.09
N SER A 346 -8.90 4.61 48.84
CA SER A 346 -9.78 5.53 48.12
C SER A 346 -11.18 4.97 47.90
N SER A 347 -12.20 5.84 47.91
CA SER A 347 -13.57 5.53 47.46
C SER A 347 -13.64 5.02 46.02
N SER A 348 -12.59 5.28 45.22
CA SER A 348 -12.49 4.74 43.87
C SER A 348 -12.23 3.23 43.81
N ASN A 349 -11.84 2.59 44.91
CA ASN A 349 -11.63 1.14 44.99
C ASN A 349 -12.95 0.40 44.68
N PRO A 350 -12.96 -0.55 43.73
CA PRO A 350 -14.15 -1.33 43.40
C PRO A 350 -14.80 -2.05 44.59
N ALA A 351 -14.02 -2.45 45.60
CA ALA A 351 -14.55 -3.05 46.82
C ALA A 351 -15.35 -2.04 47.65
N HIS A 352 -14.81 -0.83 47.85
CA HIS A 352 -15.51 0.25 48.55
C HIS A 352 -16.76 0.70 47.80
N ARG A 353 -16.68 0.93 46.48
CA ARG A 353 -17.87 1.27 45.66
C ARG A 353 -18.95 0.20 45.71
N ARG A 354 -18.57 -1.08 45.74
CA ARG A 354 -19.53 -2.18 45.88
C ARG A 354 -20.20 -2.11 47.25
N ASN A 355 -19.45 -1.89 48.31
CA ASN A 355 -20.00 -1.79 49.66
C ASN A 355 -20.94 -0.59 49.79
N GLU A 356 -20.54 0.58 49.27
CA GLU A 356 -21.39 1.78 49.19
C GLU A 356 -22.68 1.50 48.42
N MET A 357 -22.59 0.92 47.22
CA MET A 357 -23.76 0.54 46.42
C MET A 357 -24.69 -0.42 47.19
N MET A 358 -24.14 -1.41 47.88
CA MET A 358 -24.94 -2.35 48.68
C MET A 358 -25.57 -1.70 49.92
N ALA A 359 -24.94 -0.67 50.48
CA ALA A 359 -25.47 0.12 51.59
C ALA A 359 -26.63 1.01 51.13
N CYS A 360 -26.47 1.74 50.02
CA CYS A 360 -27.54 2.51 49.37
C CYS A 360 -28.75 1.64 49.00
N VAL A 361 -28.53 0.46 48.42
CA VAL A 361 -29.61 -0.49 48.09
C VAL A 361 -30.38 -0.96 49.33
N LYS A 362 -29.73 -1.01 50.50
CA LYS A 362 -30.35 -1.34 51.78
C LYS A 362 -30.99 -0.15 52.50
N GLY A 363 -30.85 1.07 51.96
CA GLY A 363 -31.32 2.30 52.60
C GLY A 363 -30.50 2.70 53.84
N LEU A 364 -29.24 2.23 53.92
CA LEU A 364 -28.29 2.61 54.96
C LEU A 364 -27.32 3.57 54.30
N GLU A 365 -27.56 4.88 54.43
CA GLU A 365 -26.66 5.95 54.01
C GLU A 365 -26.10 6.70 55.21
#